data_AF-A0A4C1VLC2-F1
#
_entry.id   AF-A0A4C1VLC2-F1
#
_cell.length_a   1.000
_cell.length_b   1.000
_cell.length_c   1.000
_cell.angle_alpha   90.00
_cell.angle_beta   90.00
_cell.angle_gamma   90.00
#
_symmetry.space_group_name_H-M   'P 1'
#
loop_
_entity.id
_entity.type
_entity.pdbx_description
1 polymer ?
#
loop_
_entity_poly.entity_id
_entity_poly.type
_entity_poly.pdbx_seq_one_letter_code
_entity_poly.pdbx_strand_id
1 'polypeptide(L)'
;MNTGSKYNIHRWVAPTLKVLNAKEKAQGGKVINPRNAYAEWNLEAELYAYGKRLNEEFDSDLLMQAFTDRSYVIKEELKQKELGINIEMKDNRDLAKLGEKFMKEYIQLYLEAVLPKLPMQGIAGILEHLMSEELLAHVSNHLGAKDVILASEYPVTPTILATNLKAVIGCLLESSGEEQTAHFIRDFIVAQLQGQDVNDYWHIEDPWGMLVGLTKQELEPRLIGEVGRNTLLACYRVGIYANKELISTDDKERPEQPKKFEDELQGLLDVDLCQTLQELATSLAVDLSTVGKRLKTMGMIQKQCYWVPYELNLRDIERLFLTYVLLLERQKRKGFLHRIVTGDEKWIHYDNPKRRNKRHDKVILLHDNARPHFVKPVKTYLGTLKWDVLPHPPYSPDIAPSDYHLFQSMAHGLTDQKFTSYEDCQKWVDLWTSSKDKEFFQRGIRLFAREIVESFGESVTIAKEMAAREGLKQIFGTEDHMYPINFQLNGIPKPDSQVRYQITAS
;
A
#
# COMPACT_ATOMS: atom_id res chain seq x y z
N MET A 1 -48.72 -26.20 -19.30
CA MET A 1 -48.59 -24.99 -18.47
C MET A 1 -47.96 -25.40 -17.16
N ASN A 2 -46.65 -25.16 -16.98
CA ASN A 2 -45.91 -25.59 -15.80
C ASN A 2 -46.05 -24.49 -14.74
N THR A 3 -46.91 -24.71 -13.74
CA THR A 3 -47.15 -23.77 -12.65
C THR A 3 -45.99 -23.83 -11.66
N GLY A 4 -45.03 -22.92 -11.81
CA GLY A 4 -43.90 -22.79 -10.90
C GLY A 4 -44.38 -22.55 -9.46
N SER A 5 -44.08 -23.50 -8.57
CA SER A 5 -44.29 -23.35 -7.14
C SER A 5 -43.37 -22.24 -6.62
N LYS A 6 -43.94 -21.07 -6.32
CA LYS A 6 -43.23 -20.03 -5.56
C LYS A 6 -42.98 -20.56 -4.17
N TYR A 7 -41.78 -21.05 -3.90
CA TYR A 7 -41.35 -21.40 -2.55
C TYR A 7 -41.50 -20.16 -1.66
N ASN A 8 -42.40 -20.23 -0.68
CA ASN A 8 -42.57 -19.19 0.34
C ASN A 8 -41.36 -19.25 1.29
N ILE A 9 -40.24 -18.65 0.89
CA ILE A 9 -39.08 -18.51 1.75
C ILE A 9 -39.43 -17.50 2.84
N HIS A 10 -39.52 -17.96 4.08
CA HIS A 10 -39.87 -17.07 5.19
C HIS A 10 -38.82 -15.98 5.40
N ARG A 11 -39.27 -14.78 5.78
CA ARG A 11 -38.43 -13.58 5.98
C ARG A 11 -37.28 -13.78 6.98
N TRP A 12 -37.41 -14.73 7.92
CA TRP A 12 -36.39 -15.06 8.92
C TRP A 12 -35.27 -15.95 8.37
N VAL A 13 -35.47 -16.65 7.24
CA VAL A 13 -34.50 -17.62 6.70
C VAL A 13 -33.18 -16.93 6.34
N ALA A 14 -33.23 -15.83 5.59
CA ALA A 14 -32.02 -15.12 5.16
C ALA A 14 -31.19 -14.53 6.34
N PRO A 15 -31.79 -13.84 7.33
CA PRO A 15 -31.09 -13.42 8.55
C PRO A 15 -30.46 -14.59 9.31
N THR A 16 -31.20 -15.68 9.50
CA THR A 16 -30.71 -16.86 10.22
C THR A 16 -29.54 -17.53 9.49
N LEU A 17 -29.63 -17.69 8.17
CA LEU A 17 -28.54 -18.23 7.36
C LEU A 17 -27.28 -17.35 7.39
N LYS A 18 -27.42 -16.01 7.43
CA LYS A 18 -26.28 -15.10 7.60
C LYS A 18 -25.57 -15.33 8.93
N VAL A 19 -26.33 -15.48 10.02
CA VAL A 19 -25.78 -15.73 11.36
C VAL A 19 -25.11 -17.10 11.44
N LEU A 20 -25.72 -18.14 10.87
CA LEU A 20 -25.14 -19.48 10.82
C LEU A 20 -23.83 -19.49 10.01
N ASN A 21 -23.81 -18.86 8.84
CA ASN A 21 -22.62 -18.76 8.00
C ASN A 21 -21.50 -17.95 8.69
N ALA A 22 -21.84 -16.88 9.41
CA ALA A 22 -20.85 -16.13 10.21
C ALA A 22 -20.24 -16.98 11.33
N LYS A 23 -21.05 -17.78 12.04
CA LYS A 23 -20.57 -18.72 13.06
C LYS A 23 -19.71 -19.83 12.47
N GLU A 24 -20.09 -20.35 11.32
CA GLU A 24 -19.36 -21.40 10.60
C GLU A 24 -18.00 -20.89 10.10
N LYS A 25 -17.93 -19.66 9.55
CA LYS A 25 -16.66 -19.01 9.21
C LYS A 25 -15.76 -18.80 10.42
N ALA A 26 -16.33 -18.42 11.57
CA ALA A 26 -15.57 -18.28 12.82
C ALA A 26 -15.00 -19.60 13.36
N GLN A 27 -15.55 -20.74 12.94
CA GLN A 27 -15.09 -22.09 13.31
C GLN A 27 -14.13 -22.71 12.27
N GLY A 28 -13.59 -21.91 11.33
CA GLY A 28 -12.66 -22.37 10.30
C GLY A 28 -13.28 -22.54 8.90
N GLY A 29 -14.59 -22.28 8.76
CA GLY A 29 -15.29 -22.35 7.48
C GLY A 29 -15.60 -23.77 7.01
N LYS A 30 -16.31 -23.88 5.87
CA LYS A 30 -16.56 -25.17 5.22
C LYS A 30 -15.32 -25.66 4.49
N VAL A 31 -15.14 -26.98 4.42
CA VAL A 31 -14.21 -27.61 3.48
C VAL A 31 -14.56 -27.11 2.08
N ILE A 32 -13.60 -26.44 1.44
CA ILE A 32 -13.80 -25.91 0.10
C ILE A 32 -13.59 -27.08 -0.86
N ASN A 33 -14.66 -27.48 -1.54
CA ASN A 33 -14.58 -28.52 -2.55
C ASN A 33 -14.26 -27.90 -3.93
N PRO A 34 -13.58 -28.64 -4.81
CA PRO A 34 -13.37 -28.20 -6.18
C PRO A 34 -14.71 -28.04 -6.92
N ARG A 35 -14.76 -27.14 -7.90
CA ARG A 35 -16.00 -26.79 -8.60
C ARG A 35 -16.62 -27.97 -9.37
N ASN A 36 -15.78 -28.93 -9.77
CA ASN A 36 -16.19 -30.18 -10.42
C ASN A 36 -16.95 -31.16 -9.51
N ALA A 37 -16.94 -30.96 -8.19
CA ALA A 37 -17.68 -31.81 -7.24
C ALA A 37 -19.19 -31.53 -7.20
N TYR A 38 -19.64 -30.44 -7.81
CA TYR A 38 -21.04 -30.04 -7.82
C TYR A 38 -21.75 -30.56 -9.07
N ALA A 39 -23.00 -31.02 -8.92
CA ALA A 39 -23.78 -31.61 -10.02
C ALA A 39 -24.03 -30.66 -11.22
N GLU A 40 -24.03 -29.35 -10.98
CA GLU A 40 -24.18 -28.31 -12.00
C GLU A 40 -22.83 -27.93 -12.63
N TRP A 41 -22.01 -28.90 -13.02
CA TRP A 41 -20.73 -28.69 -13.65
C TRP A 41 -20.50 -29.67 -14.80
N ASN A 42 -20.00 -29.18 -15.92
CA ASN A 42 -19.69 -29.97 -17.11
C ASN A 42 -18.36 -29.50 -17.69
N LEU A 43 -17.35 -30.38 -17.68
CA LEU A 43 -16.00 -30.07 -18.14
C LEU A 43 -15.96 -29.60 -19.60
N GLU A 44 -16.64 -30.29 -20.52
CA GLU A 44 -16.62 -29.96 -21.95
C GLU A 44 -17.21 -28.56 -22.20
N ALA A 45 -18.31 -28.24 -21.51
CA ALA A 45 -18.95 -26.94 -21.61
C ALA A 45 -18.07 -25.83 -21.02
N GLU A 46 -17.37 -26.10 -19.90
CA GLU A 46 -16.46 -25.15 -19.27
C GLU A 46 -15.21 -24.90 -20.14
N LEU A 47 -14.64 -25.94 -20.76
CA LEU A 47 -13.51 -25.81 -21.70
C LEU A 47 -13.91 -25.00 -22.94
N TYR A 48 -15.09 -25.28 -23.50
CA TYR A 48 -15.62 -24.51 -24.62
C TYR A 48 -15.85 -23.03 -24.25
N ALA A 49 -16.47 -22.79 -23.09
CA ALA A 49 -16.71 -21.44 -22.60
C ALA A 49 -15.40 -20.71 -22.29
N TYR A 50 -14.38 -21.40 -21.77
CA TYR A 50 -13.05 -20.85 -21.52
C TYR A 50 -12.45 -20.27 -22.80
N GLY A 51 -12.42 -21.04 -23.88
CA GLY A 51 -11.91 -20.57 -25.17
C GLY A 51 -12.70 -19.39 -25.73
N LYS A 52 -14.03 -19.47 -25.71
CA LYS A 52 -14.89 -18.39 -26.23
C LYS A 52 -14.83 -17.10 -25.40
N ARG A 53 -14.59 -17.17 -24.08
CA ARG A 53 -14.38 -15.96 -23.24
C ARG A 53 -13.10 -15.22 -23.60
N LEU A 54 -12.06 -15.95 -23.99
CA LEU A 54 -10.78 -15.37 -24.41
C LEU A 54 -10.81 -14.90 -25.87
N ASN A 55 -11.88 -15.22 -26.61
CA ASN A 55 -11.98 -14.99 -28.05
C ASN A 55 -10.88 -15.71 -28.86
N GLU A 56 -10.53 -16.93 -28.42
CA GLU A 56 -9.49 -17.77 -29.03
C GLU A 56 -10.06 -19.12 -29.50
N GLU A 57 -9.39 -19.76 -30.46
CA GLU A 57 -9.78 -21.06 -31.03
C GLU A 57 -8.78 -22.16 -30.64
N PHE A 58 -9.12 -22.91 -29.59
CA PHE A 58 -8.32 -24.03 -29.10
C PHE A 58 -8.73 -25.36 -29.72
N ASP A 59 -7.76 -26.25 -29.94
CA ASP A 59 -8.03 -27.67 -30.12
C ASP A 59 -8.56 -28.27 -28.79
N SER A 60 -9.70 -28.95 -28.86
CA SER A 60 -10.40 -29.43 -27.66
C SER A 60 -9.59 -30.48 -26.89
N ASP A 61 -8.87 -31.35 -27.60
CA ASP A 61 -8.11 -32.45 -26.99
C ASP A 61 -6.83 -31.91 -26.34
N LEU A 62 -6.14 -30.98 -27.03
CA LEU A 62 -4.97 -30.29 -26.47
C LEU A 62 -5.34 -29.40 -25.28
N LEU A 63 -6.50 -28.73 -25.32
CA LEU A 63 -6.96 -27.90 -24.21
C LEU A 63 -7.28 -28.77 -22.99
N MET A 64 -7.94 -29.91 -23.18
CA MET A 64 -8.15 -30.88 -22.10
C MET A 64 -6.82 -31.38 -21.52
N GLN A 65 -5.83 -31.65 -22.37
CA GLN A 65 -4.48 -32.01 -21.92
C GLN A 65 -3.84 -30.86 -21.11
N ALA A 66 -3.96 -29.61 -21.53
CA ALA A 66 -3.39 -28.44 -20.84
C ALA A 66 -3.95 -28.24 -19.42
N PHE A 67 -5.24 -28.53 -19.22
CA PHE A 67 -5.92 -28.50 -17.92
C PHE A 67 -5.69 -29.73 -17.04
N THR A 68 -5.00 -30.75 -17.55
CA THR A 68 -4.72 -31.99 -16.82
C THR A 68 -3.33 -31.96 -16.19
N ASP A 69 -3.26 -31.75 -14.88
CA ASP A 69 -2.00 -31.73 -14.14
C ASP A 69 -1.46 -33.16 -13.89
N ARG A 70 -0.13 -33.28 -13.77
CA ARG A 70 0.54 -34.57 -13.51
C ARG A 70 0.03 -35.23 -12.24
N SER A 71 -0.25 -34.46 -11.20
CA SER A 71 -0.74 -34.98 -9.92
C SER A 71 -2.09 -35.69 -10.06
N TYR A 72 -2.97 -35.18 -10.94
CA TYR A 72 -4.26 -35.78 -11.24
C TYR A 72 -4.10 -37.07 -12.04
N VAL A 73 -3.22 -37.08 -13.05
CA VAL A 73 -2.91 -38.30 -13.82
C VAL A 73 -2.44 -39.42 -12.91
N ILE A 74 -1.51 -39.14 -12.00
CA ILE A 74 -1.01 -40.15 -11.03
C ILE A 74 -2.15 -40.70 -10.15
N LYS A 75 -3.05 -39.82 -9.69
CA LYS A 75 -4.19 -40.19 -8.86
C LYS A 75 -5.17 -41.10 -9.61
N GLU A 76 -5.44 -40.81 -10.87
CA GLU A 76 -6.32 -41.63 -11.72
C GLU A 76 -5.66 -42.95 -12.12
N GLU A 77 -4.36 -42.97 -12.46
CA GLU A 77 -3.61 -44.21 -12.74
C GLU A 77 -3.66 -45.20 -11.56
N LEU A 78 -3.57 -44.70 -10.32
CA LEU A 78 -3.69 -45.53 -9.11
C LEU A 78 -5.10 -46.14 -8.97
N LYS A 79 -6.15 -45.34 -9.17
CA LYS A 79 -7.54 -45.83 -9.16
C LYS A 79 -7.81 -46.85 -10.27
N GLN A 80 -7.27 -46.61 -11.47
CA GLN A 80 -7.42 -47.54 -12.59
C GLN A 80 -6.76 -48.89 -12.31
N LYS A 81 -5.58 -48.90 -11.66
CA LYS A 81 -4.91 -50.13 -11.21
C LYS A 81 -5.75 -50.90 -10.19
N GLU A 82 -6.41 -50.22 -9.27
CA GLU A 82 -7.34 -50.84 -8.30
C GLU A 82 -8.55 -51.47 -8.99
N LEU A 83 -9.04 -50.86 -10.07
CA LEU A 83 -10.21 -51.31 -10.83
C LEU A 83 -9.87 -52.28 -11.98
N GLY A 84 -8.58 -52.55 -12.24
CA GLY A 84 -8.13 -53.42 -13.35
C GLY A 84 -8.34 -52.83 -14.74
N ILE A 85 -8.42 -51.50 -14.86
CA ILE A 85 -8.58 -50.76 -16.12
C ILE A 85 -7.24 -50.14 -16.51
N ASN A 86 -7.00 -49.93 -17.81
CA ASN A 86 -5.80 -49.23 -18.29
C ASN A 86 -6.17 -48.24 -19.41
N ILE A 87 -6.27 -46.96 -19.07
CA ILE A 87 -6.54 -45.86 -19.99
C ILE A 87 -5.35 -44.90 -19.92
N GLU A 88 -4.71 -44.68 -21.06
CA GLU A 88 -3.58 -43.75 -21.16
C GLU A 88 -4.07 -42.30 -21.10
N MET A 89 -3.53 -41.53 -20.15
CA MET A 89 -3.82 -40.10 -19.99
C MET A 89 -2.54 -39.30 -20.16
N LYS A 90 -2.60 -38.21 -20.93
CA LYS A 90 -1.46 -37.30 -21.13
C LYS A 90 -1.52 -36.16 -20.12
N ASP A 91 -0.35 -35.74 -19.65
CA ASP A 91 -0.20 -34.59 -18.76
C ASP A 91 0.20 -33.32 -19.53
N ASN A 92 0.08 -32.18 -18.86
CA ASN A 92 0.33 -30.85 -19.42
C ASN A 92 1.80 -30.43 -19.50
N ARG A 93 2.78 -31.28 -19.10
CA ARG A 93 4.18 -30.85 -18.93
C ARG A 93 4.87 -30.47 -20.23
N ASP A 94 4.59 -31.19 -21.31
CA ASP A 94 5.22 -30.91 -22.61
C ASP A 94 4.66 -29.62 -23.23
N LEU A 95 3.34 -29.41 -23.14
CA LEU A 95 2.69 -28.16 -23.53
C LEU A 95 3.20 -26.98 -22.68
N ALA A 96 3.39 -27.18 -21.37
CA ALA A 96 3.91 -26.14 -20.50
C ALA A 96 5.34 -25.72 -20.88
N LYS A 97 6.23 -26.67 -21.19
CA LYS A 97 7.60 -26.35 -21.65
C LYS A 97 7.60 -25.58 -22.97
N LEU A 98 6.72 -25.98 -23.89
CA LEU A 98 6.58 -25.35 -25.20
C LEU A 98 6.08 -23.89 -25.05
N GLY A 99 5.03 -23.68 -24.25
CA GLY A 99 4.53 -22.34 -23.96
C GLY A 99 5.53 -21.48 -23.18
N GLU A 100 6.25 -22.05 -22.20
CA GLU A 100 7.29 -21.34 -21.45
C GLU A 100 8.44 -20.86 -22.34
N LYS A 101 8.90 -21.73 -23.26
CA LYS A 101 9.94 -21.36 -24.22
C LYS A 101 9.48 -20.21 -25.11
N PHE A 102 8.30 -20.32 -25.71
CA PHE A 102 7.75 -19.31 -26.60
C PHE A 102 7.51 -17.97 -25.89
N MET A 103 6.94 -18.00 -24.67
CA MET A 103 6.76 -16.80 -23.85
C MET A 103 8.07 -16.08 -23.59
N LYS A 104 9.11 -16.83 -23.19
CA LYS A 104 10.41 -16.24 -22.89
C LYS A 104 11.01 -15.54 -24.11
N GLU A 105 10.97 -16.19 -25.26
CA GLU A 105 11.47 -15.65 -26.53
C GLU A 105 10.66 -14.41 -26.96
N TYR A 106 9.33 -14.50 -26.92
CA TYR A 106 8.45 -13.40 -27.32
C TYR A 106 8.55 -12.18 -26.40
N ILE A 107 8.47 -12.37 -25.08
CA ILE A 107 8.53 -11.26 -24.11
C ILE A 107 9.88 -10.56 -24.21
N GLN A 108 10.97 -11.30 -24.35
CA GLN A 108 12.29 -10.71 -24.55
C GLN A 108 12.32 -9.84 -25.82
N LEU A 109 11.89 -10.38 -26.97
CA LEU A 109 11.84 -9.63 -28.24
C LEU A 109 10.92 -8.40 -28.15
N TYR A 110 9.79 -8.52 -27.46
CA TYR A 110 8.84 -7.44 -27.25
C TYR A 110 9.43 -6.31 -26.40
N LEU A 111 10.06 -6.64 -25.27
CA LEU A 111 10.72 -5.67 -24.41
C LEU A 111 11.91 -5.01 -25.11
N GLU A 112 12.69 -5.77 -25.87
CA GLU A 112 13.76 -5.22 -26.70
C GLU A 112 13.21 -4.21 -27.73
N ALA A 113 12.08 -4.50 -28.38
CA ALA A 113 11.48 -3.61 -29.36
C ALA A 113 10.86 -2.34 -28.73
N VAL A 114 10.16 -2.46 -27.60
CA VAL A 114 9.46 -1.33 -26.97
C VAL A 114 10.38 -0.47 -26.11
N LEU A 115 11.39 -1.06 -25.48
CA LEU A 115 12.35 -0.36 -24.61
C LEU A 115 13.76 -0.42 -25.22
N PRO A 116 14.02 0.30 -26.33
CA PRO A 116 15.26 0.16 -27.06
C PRO A 116 16.50 0.69 -26.33
N LYS A 117 16.29 1.59 -25.36
CA LYS A 117 17.37 2.21 -24.59
C LYS A 117 17.71 1.44 -23.31
N LEU A 118 16.82 0.54 -22.85
CA LEU A 118 17.03 -0.20 -21.61
C LEU A 118 18.13 -1.28 -21.83
N PRO A 119 19.08 -1.42 -20.88
CA PRO A 119 20.13 -2.42 -20.97
C PRO A 119 19.58 -3.85 -20.82
N MET A 120 20.38 -4.83 -21.25
CA MET A 120 20.00 -6.24 -21.21
C MET A 120 19.70 -6.73 -19.78
N GLN A 121 20.40 -6.22 -18.75
CA GLN A 121 20.11 -6.58 -17.36
C GLN A 121 18.73 -6.09 -16.92
N GLY A 122 18.34 -4.88 -17.32
CA GLY A 122 17.00 -4.35 -17.02
C GLY A 122 15.90 -5.15 -17.71
N ILE A 123 16.11 -5.51 -18.98
CA ILE A 123 15.18 -6.38 -19.72
C ILE A 123 15.04 -7.75 -19.03
N ALA A 124 16.16 -8.33 -18.58
CA ALA A 124 16.15 -9.60 -17.87
C ALA A 124 15.35 -9.54 -16.55
N GLY A 125 15.48 -8.45 -15.78
CA GLY A 125 14.72 -8.28 -14.54
C GLY A 125 13.21 -8.20 -14.76
N ILE A 126 12.77 -7.46 -15.78
CA ILE A 126 11.35 -7.40 -16.17
C ILE A 126 10.84 -8.76 -16.66
N LEU A 127 11.64 -9.44 -17.48
CA LEU A 127 11.32 -10.78 -17.98
C LEU A 127 11.16 -11.78 -16.83
N GLU A 128 12.05 -11.74 -15.83
CA GLU A 128 11.95 -12.59 -14.64
C GLU A 128 10.68 -12.31 -13.84
N HIS A 129 10.30 -11.05 -13.68
CA HIS A 129 9.03 -10.68 -13.03
C HIS A 129 7.81 -11.20 -13.80
N LEU A 130 7.75 -10.98 -15.11
CA LEU A 130 6.64 -11.45 -15.97
C LEU A 130 6.55 -12.98 -16.04
N MET A 131 7.68 -13.67 -15.89
CA MET A 131 7.75 -15.14 -15.87
C MET A 131 7.66 -15.73 -14.45
N SER A 132 7.49 -14.88 -13.43
CA SER A 132 7.40 -15.32 -12.04
C SER A 132 6.16 -16.19 -11.78
N GLU A 133 6.30 -17.17 -10.89
CA GLU A 133 5.19 -18.06 -10.54
C GLU A 133 4.01 -17.30 -9.95
N GLU A 134 4.27 -16.23 -9.19
CA GLU A 134 3.24 -15.42 -8.56
C GLU A 134 2.38 -14.67 -9.60
N LEU A 135 3.01 -13.99 -10.56
CA LEU A 135 2.30 -13.25 -11.60
C LEU A 135 1.54 -14.21 -12.53
N LEU A 136 2.17 -15.29 -12.97
CA LEU A 136 1.51 -16.27 -13.83
C LEU A 136 0.33 -16.96 -13.13
N ALA A 137 0.47 -17.30 -11.84
CA ALA A 137 -0.64 -17.85 -11.06
C ALA A 137 -1.76 -16.83 -10.88
N HIS A 138 -1.41 -15.56 -10.66
CA HIS A 138 -2.37 -14.46 -10.56
C HIS A 138 -3.20 -14.32 -11.83
N VAL A 139 -2.55 -14.25 -12.99
CA VAL A 139 -3.24 -14.17 -14.30
C VAL A 139 -4.11 -15.41 -14.52
N SER A 140 -3.55 -16.60 -14.35
CA SER A 140 -4.27 -17.89 -14.50
C SER A 140 -5.55 -17.95 -13.66
N ASN A 141 -5.48 -17.51 -12.41
CA ASN A 141 -6.64 -17.47 -11.52
C ASN A 141 -7.72 -16.48 -12.01
N HIS A 142 -7.33 -15.31 -12.53
CA HIS A 142 -8.27 -14.32 -13.07
C HIS A 142 -8.85 -14.71 -14.43
N LEU A 143 -8.17 -15.56 -15.20
CA LEU A 143 -8.73 -16.17 -16.41
C LEU A 143 -9.74 -17.29 -16.11
N GLY A 144 -9.92 -17.64 -14.84
CA GLY A 144 -10.87 -18.66 -14.40
C GLY A 144 -10.36 -20.09 -14.52
N ALA A 145 -9.03 -20.29 -14.59
CA ALA A 145 -8.44 -21.62 -14.69
C ALA A 145 -8.62 -22.46 -13.41
N LYS A 146 -8.70 -21.81 -12.24
CA LYS A 146 -8.82 -22.44 -10.93
C LYS A 146 -9.94 -23.49 -10.83
N ASP A 147 -11.07 -23.23 -11.49
CA ASP A 147 -12.26 -24.10 -11.41
C ASP A 147 -12.27 -25.20 -12.48
N VAL A 148 -11.37 -25.13 -13.46
CA VAL A 148 -11.29 -26.05 -14.62
C VAL A 148 -10.13 -27.04 -14.47
N ILE A 149 -9.03 -26.63 -13.84
CA ILE A 149 -7.84 -27.47 -13.66
C ILE A 149 -8.18 -28.77 -12.93
N LEU A 150 -7.75 -29.88 -13.53
CA LEU A 150 -7.80 -31.20 -12.93
C LEU A 150 -6.49 -31.42 -12.16
N ALA A 151 -6.55 -31.25 -10.84
CA ALA A 151 -5.43 -31.47 -9.91
C ALA A 151 -5.82 -32.47 -8.81
N SER A 152 -4.83 -33.10 -8.16
CA SER A 152 -5.08 -34.02 -7.04
C SER A 152 -5.54 -33.31 -5.76
N GLU A 153 -5.07 -32.07 -5.56
CA GLU A 153 -5.22 -31.23 -4.37
C GLU A 153 -6.09 -30.00 -4.66
N TYR A 154 -6.81 -29.53 -3.63
CA TYR A 154 -7.62 -28.31 -3.71
C TYR A 154 -7.61 -27.57 -2.36
N PRO A 155 -7.39 -26.24 -2.32
CA PRO A 155 -7.20 -25.33 -3.44
C PRO A 155 -5.91 -25.58 -4.21
N VAL A 156 -5.94 -25.31 -5.52
CA VAL A 156 -4.80 -25.51 -6.43
C VAL A 156 -3.64 -24.59 -6.01
N THR A 157 -2.43 -25.13 -5.98
CA THR A 157 -1.23 -24.36 -5.62
C THR A 157 -0.89 -23.32 -6.71
N PRO A 158 -0.23 -22.21 -6.36
CA PRO A 158 0.22 -21.22 -7.36
C PRO A 158 1.11 -21.85 -8.45
N THR A 159 1.93 -22.83 -8.08
CA THR A 159 2.77 -23.58 -9.02
C THR A 159 1.96 -24.27 -10.11
N ILE A 160 0.89 -24.99 -9.76
CA ILE A 160 0.02 -25.68 -10.72
C ILE A 160 -0.73 -24.65 -11.59
N LEU A 161 -1.18 -23.52 -11.02
CA LEU A 161 -1.83 -22.45 -11.78
C LEU A 161 -0.89 -21.84 -12.83
N ALA A 162 0.36 -21.56 -12.46
CA ALA A 162 1.38 -21.04 -13.36
C ALA A 162 1.76 -22.06 -14.45
N THR A 163 1.93 -23.34 -14.09
CA THR A 163 2.17 -24.43 -15.06
C THR A 163 1.01 -24.59 -16.03
N ASN A 164 -0.23 -24.49 -15.54
CA ASN A 164 -1.40 -24.55 -16.41
C ASN A 164 -1.45 -23.37 -17.40
N LEU A 165 -1.14 -22.14 -16.97
CA LEU A 165 -1.10 -21.01 -17.88
C LEU A 165 -0.04 -21.19 -18.98
N LYS A 166 1.16 -21.68 -18.60
CA LYS A 166 2.20 -22.09 -19.56
C LYS A 166 1.68 -23.13 -20.55
N ALA A 167 0.94 -24.14 -20.07
CA ALA A 167 0.37 -25.19 -20.91
C ALA A 167 -0.75 -24.69 -21.84
N VAL A 168 -1.61 -23.79 -21.36
CA VAL A 168 -2.67 -23.15 -22.18
C VAL A 168 -2.04 -22.34 -23.32
N ILE A 169 -0.96 -21.62 -23.05
CA ILE A 169 -0.21 -20.89 -24.07
C ILE A 169 0.44 -21.85 -25.06
N GLY A 170 1.01 -22.97 -24.60
CA GLY A 170 1.52 -24.01 -25.49
C GLY A 170 0.44 -24.67 -26.34
N CYS A 171 -0.76 -24.89 -25.78
CA CYS A 171 -1.92 -25.36 -26.52
C CYS A 171 -2.36 -24.36 -27.59
N LEU A 172 -2.40 -23.06 -27.27
CA LEU A 172 -2.74 -22.00 -28.21
C LEU A 172 -1.73 -21.94 -29.36
N LEU A 173 -0.44 -22.15 -29.05
CA LEU A 173 0.63 -22.16 -30.04
C LEU A 173 0.44 -23.26 -31.08
N GLU A 174 0.10 -24.48 -30.64
CA GLU A 174 -0.18 -25.61 -31.53
C GLU A 174 -1.53 -25.48 -32.27
N SER A 175 -2.52 -24.81 -31.66
CA SER A 175 -3.88 -24.72 -32.21
C SER A 175 -4.04 -23.56 -33.20
N SER A 176 -3.62 -22.35 -32.82
CA SER A 176 -3.89 -21.10 -33.54
C SER A 176 -2.63 -20.46 -34.14
N GLY A 177 -1.43 -20.95 -33.81
CA GLY A 177 -0.16 -20.47 -34.35
C GLY A 177 0.50 -19.35 -33.53
N GLU A 178 1.68 -18.92 -34.00
CA GLU A 178 2.57 -18.03 -33.25
C GLU A 178 2.04 -16.60 -33.11
N GLU A 179 1.34 -16.06 -34.12
CA GLU A 179 0.87 -14.66 -34.13
C GLU A 179 -0.24 -14.42 -33.10
N GLN A 180 -1.24 -15.30 -33.06
CA GLN A 180 -2.34 -15.27 -32.11
C GLN A 180 -1.82 -15.47 -30.69
N THR A 181 -0.90 -16.41 -30.51
CA THR A 181 -0.25 -16.66 -29.21
C THR A 181 0.54 -15.44 -28.73
N ALA A 182 1.24 -14.75 -29.63
CA ALA A 182 1.94 -13.50 -29.32
C ALA A 182 0.97 -12.40 -28.86
N HIS A 183 -0.17 -12.23 -29.53
CA HIS A 183 -1.21 -11.29 -29.11
C HIS A 183 -1.78 -11.62 -27.72
N PHE A 184 -2.03 -12.90 -27.46
CA PHE A 184 -2.47 -13.36 -26.14
C PHE A 184 -1.45 -13.00 -25.04
N ILE A 185 -0.17 -13.29 -25.25
CA ILE A 185 0.89 -12.99 -24.26
C ILE A 185 0.99 -11.48 -24.04
N ARG A 186 0.94 -10.69 -25.11
CA ARG A 186 0.95 -9.23 -25.02
C ARG A 186 -0.21 -8.70 -24.18
N ASP A 187 -1.43 -9.17 -24.45
CA ASP A 187 -2.65 -8.60 -23.89
C ASP A 187 -2.94 -9.05 -22.45
N PHE A 188 -2.44 -10.23 -22.04
CA PHE A 188 -2.68 -10.75 -20.69
C PHE A 188 -1.44 -10.71 -19.77
N ILE A 189 -0.25 -10.95 -20.31
CA ILE A 189 1.00 -11.01 -19.52
C ILE A 189 1.69 -9.66 -19.51
N VAL A 190 2.01 -9.12 -20.69
CA VAL A 190 2.74 -7.84 -20.76
C VAL A 190 1.88 -6.67 -20.26
N ALA A 191 0.56 -6.75 -20.42
CA ALA A 191 -0.39 -5.79 -19.87
C ALA A 191 -0.30 -5.65 -18.33
N GLN A 192 0.26 -6.62 -17.61
CA GLN A 192 0.45 -6.51 -16.15
C GLN A 192 1.44 -5.40 -15.77
N LEU A 193 2.34 -5.02 -16.68
CA LEU A 193 3.27 -3.88 -16.47
C LEU A 193 2.57 -2.52 -16.54
N GLN A 194 1.31 -2.45 -16.95
CA GLN A 194 0.62 -1.18 -17.11
C GLN A 194 0.43 -0.48 -15.75
N GLY A 195 0.99 0.73 -15.63
CA GLY A 195 0.90 1.53 -14.42
C GLY A 195 1.88 1.12 -13.32
N GLN A 196 2.80 0.19 -13.61
CA GLN A 196 3.91 -0.18 -12.73
C GLN A 196 5.20 0.52 -13.16
N ASP A 197 6.06 0.84 -12.19
CA ASP A 197 7.39 1.34 -12.50
C ASP A 197 8.28 0.16 -12.91
N VAL A 198 8.64 0.14 -14.19
CA VAL A 198 9.45 -0.92 -14.79
C VAL A 198 10.84 -1.04 -14.12
N ASN A 199 11.32 0.05 -13.52
CA ASN A 199 12.61 0.07 -12.84
C ASN A 199 12.58 -0.64 -11.48
N ASP A 200 11.40 -0.90 -10.90
CA ASP A 200 11.28 -1.66 -9.63
C ASP A 200 11.67 -3.13 -9.80
N TYR A 201 11.58 -3.67 -11.01
CA TYR A 201 11.93 -5.06 -11.33
C TYR A 201 13.41 -5.27 -11.59
N TRP A 202 14.21 -4.19 -11.59
CA TRP A 202 15.64 -4.26 -11.81
C TRP A 202 16.40 -3.58 -10.68
N HIS A 203 17.02 -4.41 -9.84
CA HIS A 203 17.88 -3.92 -8.78
C HIS A 203 19.23 -3.43 -9.34
N ILE A 204 19.46 -2.12 -9.25
CA ILE A 204 20.74 -1.49 -9.62
C ILE A 204 21.57 -1.31 -8.34
N GLU A 205 22.69 -2.02 -8.23
CA GLU A 205 23.60 -1.95 -7.07
C GLU A 205 24.28 -0.57 -6.93
N ASP A 206 24.74 0.02 -8.04
CA ASP A 206 25.34 1.36 -8.06
C ASP A 206 24.72 2.23 -9.17
N PRO A 207 23.60 2.93 -8.88
CA PRO A 207 22.98 3.84 -9.84
C PRO A 207 23.89 4.99 -10.27
N TRP A 208 24.77 5.45 -9.39
CA TRP A 208 25.66 6.59 -9.67
C TRP A 208 26.76 6.19 -10.66
N GLY A 209 27.45 5.08 -10.42
CA GLY A 209 28.49 4.58 -11.32
C GLY A 209 27.96 4.31 -12.72
N MET A 210 26.75 3.73 -12.80
CA MET A 210 26.10 3.49 -14.09
C MET A 210 25.78 4.78 -14.83
N LEU A 211 25.24 5.78 -14.14
CA LEU A 211 24.89 7.08 -14.73
C LEU A 211 26.13 7.82 -15.28
N VAL A 212 27.24 7.79 -14.53
CA VAL A 212 28.52 8.38 -14.96
C VAL A 212 29.06 7.64 -16.20
N GLY A 213 29.01 6.31 -16.19
CA GLY A 213 29.46 5.48 -17.32
C GLY A 213 28.69 5.75 -18.61
N LEU A 214 27.38 6.01 -18.52
CA LEU A 214 26.52 6.27 -19.67
C LEU A 214 26.65 7.68 -20.24
N THR A 215 26.76 8.70 -19.37
CA THR A 215 26.80 10.10 -19.81
C THR A 215 28.17 10.50 -20.38
N LYS A 216 29.26 9.80 -20.00
CA LYS A 216 30.65 10.11 -20.41
C LYS A 216 31.06 11.57 -20.15
N GLN A 217 30.33 12.25 -19.26
CA GLN A 217 30.54 13.64 -18.86
C GLN A 217 30.83 13.70 -17.37
N GLU A 218 31.47 14.76 -16.93
CA GLU A 218 31.69 15.01 -15.51
C GLU A 218 30.36 15.46 -14.88
N LEU A 219 29.79 14.60 -14.03
CA LEU A 219 28.53 14.85 -13.33
C LEU A 219 28.81 15.48 -11.97
N GLU A 220 28.21 16.64 -11.72
CA GLU A 220 28.30 17.36 -10.46
C GLU A 220 26.98 17.24 -9.68
N PRO A 221 26.91 16.46 -8.58
CA PRO A 221 25.77 16.47 -7.70
C PRO A 221 25.79 17.73 -6.82
N ARG A 222 24.70 18.49 -6.80
CA ARG A 222 24.55 19.71 -6.01
C ARG A 222 23.28 19.66 -5.17
N LEU A 223 23.38 20.11 -3.93
CA LEU A 223 22.24 20.31 -3.06
C LEU A 223 21.44 21.53 -3.54
N ILE A 224 20.21 21.30 -4.01
CA ILE A 224 19.29 22.33 -4.52
C ILE A 224 18.34 22.79 -3.40
N GLY A 225 18.00 21.90 -2.48
CA GLY A 225 17.16 22.21 -1.33
C GLY A 225 17.56 21.38 -0.11
N GLU A 226 17.47 21.97 1.07
CA GLU A 226 17.55 21.23 2.33
C GLU A 226 16.47 21.72 3.27
N VAL A 227 15.77 20.78 3.92
CA VAL A 227 14.77 21.08 4.93
C VAL A 227 15.02 20.19 6.13
N GLY A 228 15.00 20.76 7.34
CA GLY A 228 15.11 19.97 8.57
C GLY A 228 16.47 19.27 8.74
N ARG A 229 17.59 19.89 8.32
CA ARG A 229 18.97 19.34 8.36
C ARG A 229 19.39 18.67 9.69
N ASN A 230 18.84 19.13 10.82
CA ASN A 230 19.12 18.59 12.16
C ASN A 230 17.98 17.73 12.71
N THR A 231 17.06 17.32 11.83
CA THR A 231 15.89 16.51 12.12
C THR A 231 16.00 15.19 11.37
N LEU A 232 15.13 14.25 11.72
CA LEU A 232 15.15 12.90 11.17
C LEU A 232 14.45 12.86 9.82
N LEU A 233 13.44 13.72 9.66
CA LEU A 233 12.81 14.06 8.39
C LEU A 233 13.64 15.08 7.59
N ALA A 234 14.97 15.04 7.73
CA ALA A 234 15.83 15.86 6.89
C ALA A 234 15.59 15.45 5.44
N CYS A 235 14.99 16.34 4.67
CA CYS A 235 14.76 16.15 3.25
C CYS A 235 15.85 16.93 2.53
N TYR A 236 16.65 16.22 1.76
CA TYR A 236 17.68 16.80 0.92
C TYR A 236 17.23 16.63 -0.52
N ARG A 237 17.16 17.75 -1.25
CA ARG A 237 16.88 17.76 -2.68
C ARG A 237 18.20 17.91 -3.42
N VAL A 238 18.62 16.88 -4.12
CA VAL A 238 19.87 16.85 -4.88
C VAL A 238 19.55 16.88 -6.37
N GLY A 239 20.19 17.82 -7.08
CA GLY A 239 20.19 17.83 -8.54
C GLY A 239 21.55 17.45 -9.11
N ILE A 240 21.51 16.72 -10.22
CA ILE A 240 22.69 16.31 -10.97
C ILE A 240 22.86 17.27 -12.13
N TYR A 241 24.03 17.90 -12.21
CA TYR A 241 24.37 18.83 -13.29
C TYR A 241 25.47 18.26 -14.17
N ALA A 242 25.39 18.52 -15.47
CA ALA A 242 26.53 18.39 -16.39
C ALA A 242 26.68 19.69 -17.17
N ASN A 243 27.91 20.21 -17.29
CA ASN A 243 28.18 21.47 -17.99
C ASN A 243 27.31 22.66 -17.52
N LYS A 244 26.92 22.67 -16.23
CA LYS A 244 26.02 23.65 -15.60
C LYS A 244 24.54 23.57 -16.05
N GLU A 245 24.16 22.54 -16.79
CA GLU A 245 22.76 22.22 -17.11
C GLU A 245 22.25 21.13 -16.17
N LEU A 246 21.01 21.27 -15.69
CA LEU A 246 20.38 20.31 -14.80
C LEU A 246 19.91 19.10 -15.61
N ILE A 247 20.38 17.90 -15.23
CA ILE A 247 19.97 16.64 -15.85
C ILE A 247 18.76 16.08 -15.11
N SER A 248 18.90 15.81 -13.82
CA SER A 248 17.86 15.17 -13.01
C SER A 248 17.83 15.70 -11.58
N THR A 249 16.69 15.51 -10.93
CA THR A 249 16.46 15.79 -9.51
C THR A 249 15.73 14.61 -8.89
N ASP A 250 15.96 14.37 -7.60
CA ASP A 250 15.24 13.38 -6.78
C ASP A 250 13.74 13.66 -6.60
N ASP A 251 13.30 14.90 -6.79
CA ASP A 251 11.89 15.29 -6.76
C ASP A 251 11.51 16.10 -8.02
N LYS A 252 10.54 15.58 -8.79
CA LYS A 252 9.98 16.26 -9.97
C LYS A 252 8.95 17.29 -9.50
N GLU A 253 9.20 18.57 -9.77
CA GLU A 253 8.19 19.61 -9.58
C GLU A 253 6.98 19.32 -10.48
N ARG A 254 5.81 19.08 -9.88
CA ARG A 254 4.55 18.97 -10.61
C ARG A 254 4.29 20.30 -11.34
N PRO A 255 3.96 20.31 -12.64
CA PRO A 255 3.62 21.54 -13.33
C PRO A 255 2.31 22.10 -12.77
N GLU A 256 2.42 23.10 -11.90
CA GLU A 256 1.27 23.78 -11.33
C GLU A 256 0.70 24.81 -12.32
N GLN A 257 -0.63 24.82 -12.41
CA GLN A 257 -1.39 25.85 -13.13
C GLN A 257 -1.10 27.23 -12.49
N PRO A 258 -0.94 28.32 -13.27
CA PRO A 258 -0.48 29.61 -12.76
C PRO A 258 -1.28 30.08 -11.54
N LYS A 259 -0.54 30.29 -10.45
CA LYS A 259 -0.99 30.69 -9.12
C LYS A 259 -1.58 32.09 -9.19
N LYS A 260 -2.90 32.20 -9.16
CA LYS A 260 -3.55 33.46 -8.80
C LYS A 260 -3.77 33.41 -7.29
N PHE A 261 -3.31 34.43 -6.57
CA PHE A 261 -3.59 34.74 -5.16
C PHE A 261 -3.16 33.72 -4.08
N GLU A 262 -2.25 32.78 -4.37
CA GLU A 262 -1.82 31.79 -3.36
C GLU A 262 -1.06 32.42 -2.19
N ASP A 263 -0.17 33.37 -2.47
CA ASP A 263 0.55 34.13 -1.44
C ASP A 263 -0.40 34.99 -0.57
N GLU A 264 -1.47 35.49 -1.18
CA GLU A 264 -2.48 36.32 -0.52
C GLU A 264 -3.43 35.48 0.35
N LEU A 265 -3.84 34.31 -0.14
CA LEU A 265 -4.65 33.33 0.61
C LEU A 265 -3.83 32.73 1.76
N GLN A 266 -2.55 32.40 1.54
CA GLN A 266 -1.65 31.95 2.59
C GLN A 266 -1.44 33.06 3.63
N GLY A 267 -1.26 34.31 3.21
CA GLY A 267 -1.15 35.46 4.12
C GLY A 267 -2.38 35.66 5.01
N LEU A 268 -3.59 35.43 4.49
CA LEU A 268 -4.82 35.49 5.30
C LEU A 268 -4.90 34.36 6.34
N LEU A 269 -4.49 33.15 5.95
CA LEU A 269 -4.44 32.00 6.85
C LEU A 269 -3.36 32.15 7.92
N ASP A 270 -2.22 32.74 7.58
CA ASP A 270 -1.14 33.02 8.54
C ASP A 270 -1.56 34.04 9.60
N VAL A 271 -2.49 34.95 9.25
CA VAL A 271 -3.07 35.94 10.17
C VAL A 271 -4.15 35.32 11.07
N ASP A 272 -5.08 34.55 10.50
CA ASP A 272 -6.13 33.88 11.26
C ASP A 272 -6.58 32.57 10.58
N LEU A 273 -6.08 31.46 11.12
CA LEU A 273 -6.42 30.13 10.66
C LEU A 273 -7.90 29.75 10.90
N CYS A 274 -8.66 30.51 11.71
CA CYS A 274 -10.07 30.23 12.02
C CYS A 274 -11.10 30.82 11.04
N GLN A 275 -10.63 31.52 9.99
CA GLN A 275 -11.52 32.21 9.06
C GLN A 275 -12.46 31.24 8.33
N THR A 276 -13.71 31.67 8.17
CA THR A 276 -14.70 30.91 7.39
C THR A 276 -14.44 31.04 5.89
N LEU A 277 -14.90 30.07 5.09
CA LEU A 277 -14.85 30.16 3.61
C LEU A 277 -15.42 31.47 3.09
N GLN A 278 -16.46 32.00 3.76
CA GLN A 278 -17.16 33.20 3.35
C GLN A 278 -16.35 34.48 3.64
N GLU A 279 -15.62 34.52 4.76
CA GLU A 279 -14.69 35.60 5.08
C GLU A 279 -13.47 35.61 4.16
N LEU A 280 -12.92 34.43 3.84
CA LEU A 280 -11.82 34.27 2.88
C LEU A 280 -12.22 34.72 1.47
N ALA A 281 -13.41 34.31 1.00
CA ALA A 281 -13.94 34.69 -0.31
C ALA A 281 -14.21 36.20 -0.41
N THR A 282 -14.72 36.81 0.66
CA THR A 282 -14.96 38.26 0.71
C THR A 282 -13.65 39.05 0.71
N SER A 283 -12.63 38.56 1.42
CA SER A 283 -11.32 39.23 1.54
C SER A 283 -10.51 39.16 0.23
N LEU A 284 -10.65 38.08 -0.52
CA LEU A 284 -9.94 37.85 -1.79
C LEU A 284 -10.77 38.29 -3.03
N ALA A 285 -11.99 38.79 -2.84
CA ALA A 285 -12.92 39.18 -3.90
C ALA A 285 -13.14 38.08 -4.97
N VAL A 286 -13.22 36.82 -4.53
CA VAL A 286 -13.41 35.64 -5.39
C VAL A 286 -14.62 34.83 -4.95
N ASP A 287 -15.15 34.01 -5.86
CA ASP A 287 -16.26 33.11 -5.55
C ASP A 287 -15.88 32.08 -4.47
N LEU A 288 -16.85 31.75 -3.60
CA LEU A 288 -16.70 30.80 -2.50
C LEU A 288 -16.18 29.43 -2.97
N SER A 289 -16.64 28.96 -4.13
CA SER A 289 -16.23 27.68 -4.70
C SER A 289 -14.77 27.68 -5.17
N THR A 290 -14.26 28.85 -5.57
CA THR A 290 -12.87 29.04 -6.01
C THR A 290 -11.92 28.92 -4.82
N VAL A 291 -12.26 29.55 -3.69
CA VAL A 291 -11.50 29.42 -2.43
C VAL A 291 -11.51 27.98 -1.94
N GLY A 292 -12.69 27.33 -1.95
CA GLY A 292 -12.81 25.93 -1.52
C GLY A 292 -12.01 24.95 -2.38
N LYS A 293 -12.03 25.12 -3.71
CA LYS A 293 -11.20 24.33 -4.63
C LYS A 293 -9.72 24.57 -4.38
N ARG A 294 -9.31 25.83 -4.18
CA ARG A 294 -7.90 26.17 -3.97
C ARG A 294 -7.36 25.67 -2.64
N LEU A 295 -8.13 25.81 -1.56
CA LEU A 295 -7.79 25.22 -0.26
C LEU A 295 -7.61 23.70 -0.38
N LYS A 296 -8.48 23.02 -1.13
CA LYS A 296 -8.33 21.58 -1.40
C LYS A 296 -7.06 21.26 -2.22
N THR A 297 -6.70 22.10 -3.20
CA THR A 297 -5.45 21.96 -3.96
C THR A 297 -4.22 22.19 -3.08
N MET A 298 -4.27 23.13 -2.14
CA MET A 298 -3.25 23.36 -1.10
C MET A 298 -3.21 22.27 -0.03
N GLY A 299 -4.03 21.21 -0.17
CA GLY A 299 -4.14 20.16 0.84
C GLY A 299 -4.77 20.64 2.15
N MET A 300 -5.45 21.78 2.21
CA MET A 300 -6.04 22.32 3.44
C MET A 300 -7.42 21.70 3.73
N ILE A 301 -7.61 21.26 4.97
CA ILE A 301 -8.88 20.76 5.50
C ILE A 301 -9.31 21.59 6.72
N GLN A 302 -10.61 21.75 6.92
CA GLN A 302 -11.13 22.47 8.09
C GLN A 302 -11.33 21.50 9.26
N LYS A 303 -10.60 21.69 10.37
CA LYS A 303 -10.68 20.86 11.59
C LYS A 303 -10.53 21.74 12.84
N GLN A 304 -11.38 21.51 13.85
CA GLN A 304 -11.45 22.36 15.05
C GLN A 304 -11.69 23.85 14.76
N CYS A 305 -12.36 24.16 13.63
CA CYS A 305 -12.53 25.51 13.06
C CYS A 305 -11.25 26.14 12.47
N TYR A 306 -10.12 25.44 12.45
CA TYR A 306 -8.89 25.88 11.80
C TYR A 306 -8.76 25.27 10.40
N TRP A 307 -8.24 26.02 9.44
CA TRP A 307 -7.68 25.46 8.22
C TRP A 307 -6.31 24.87 8.52
N VAL A 308 -6.15 23.56 8.32
CA VAL A 308 -4.90 22.84 8.57
C VAL A 308 -4.55 21.97 7.35
N PRO A 309 -3.27 21.81 7.02
CA PRO A 309 -2.85 20.85 6.00
C PRO A 309 -3.35 19.42 6.31
N TYR A 310 -3.70 18.67 5.28
CA TYR A 310 -4.18 17.29 5.32
C TYR A 310 -3.06 16.33 5.74
N GLU A 311 -1.83 16.63 5.32
CA GLU A 311 -0.59 15.97 5.73
C GLU A 311 0.18 16.89 6.68
N LEU A 312 0.76 16.33 7.74
CA LEU A 312 1.49 17.11 8.74
C LEU A 312 2.69 17.81 8.10
N ASN A 313 2.73 19.14 8.23
CA ASN A 313 3.85 19.98 7.83
C ASN A 313 4.94 19.95 8.93
N LEU A 314 6.21 19.99 8.55
CA LEU A 314 7.39 19.99 9.45
C LEU A 314 7.29 20.99 10.63
N ARG A 315 6.67 22.16 10.45
CA ARG A 315 6.41 23.15 11.52
C ARG A 315 5.45 22.63 12.60
N ASP A 316 4.52 21.77 12.24
CA ASP A 316 3.55 21.21 13.20
C ASP A 316 4.17 20.08 14.03
N ILE A 317 5.09 19.32 13.43
CA ILE A 317 5.92 18.32 14.12
C ILE A 317 6.92 19.01 15.07
N GLU A 318 7.56 20.11 14.64
CA GLU A 318 8.44 20.91 15.51
C GLU A 318 7.68 21.56 16.67
N ARG A 319 6.47 22.08 16.43
CA ARG A 319 5.59 22.61 17.48
C ARG A 319 5.16 21.52 18.47
N LEU A 320 4.89 20.30 17.98
CA LEU A 320 4.62 19.13 18.82
C LEU A 320 5.82 18.84 19.73
N PHE A 321 7.02 18.71 19.14
CA PHE A 321 8.27 18.47 19.86
C PHE A 321 8.56 19.54 20.91
N LEU A 322 8.45 20.83 20.55
CA LEU A 322 8.63 21.95 21.46
C LEU A 322 7.61 21.95 22.61
N THR A 323 6.35 21.61 22.33
CA THR A 323 5.30 21.52 23.35
C THR A 323 5.61 20.42 24.36
N TYR A 324 6.08 19.25 23.91
CA TYR A 324 6.50 18.16 24.79
C TYR A 324 7.77 18.47 25.58
N VAL A 325 8.75 19.15 24.98
CA VAL A 325 9.96 19.64 25.68
C VAL A 325 9.58 20.65 26.77
N LEU A 326 8.68 21.59 26.47
CA LEU A 326 8.17 22.57 27.45
C LEU A 326 7.39 21.90 28.59
N LEU A 327 6.62 20.84 28.30
CA LEU A 327 5.94 20.04 29.32
C LEU A 327 6.94 19.30 30.22
N LEU A 328 8.00 18.72 29.64
CA LEU A 328 9.12 18.10 30.36
C LEU A 328 9.86 19.08 31.28
N GLU A 329 10.07 20.31 30.83
CA GLU A 329 10.65 21.37 31.66
C GLU A 329 9.70 21.81 32.79
N ARG A 330 8.40 21.89 32.52
CA ARG A 330 7.38 22.18 33.54
C ARG A 330 7.36 21.12 34.63
N GLN A 331 7.55 19.83 34.31
CA GLN A 331 7.69 18.74 35.30
C GLN A 331 8.89 18.93 36.23
N LYS A 332 10.00 19.49 35.72
CA LYS A 332 11.19 19.73 36.55
C LYS A 332 10.96 20.82 37.59
N ARG A 333 10.06 21.78 37.32
CA ARG A 333 9.78 22.94 38.19
C ARG A 333 8.58 22.73 39.12
N LYS A 334 7.47 22.19 38.60
CA LYS A 334 6.25 21.86 39.36
C LYS A 334 5.66 20.58 38.79
N GLY A 335 5.65 19.48 39.57
CA GLY A 335 5.06 18.21 39.12
C GLY A 335 3.67 18.42 38.50
N PHE A 336 3.47 18.01 37.25
CA PHE A 336 2.24 18.26 36.49
C PHE A 336 1.46 16.99 36.17
N LEU A 337 2.08 15.82 36.30
CA LEU A 337 1.44 14.52 36.01
C LEU A 337 0.15 14.28 36.82
N HIS A 338 0.08 14.74 38.08
CA HIS A 338 -1.14 14.61 38.91
C HIS A 338 -2.25 15.63 38.56
N ARG A 339 -1.99 16.52 37.59
CA ARG A 339 -2.89 17.59 37.12
C ARG A 339 -3.41 17.35 35.70
N ILE A 340 -2.89 16.33 34.99
CA ILE A 340 -3.36 15.95 33.66
C ILE A 340 -4.61 15.10 33.79
N VAL A 341 -5.60 15.38 32.94
CA VAL A 341 -6.75 14.52 32.69
C VAL A 341 -6.76 14.17 31.20
N THR A 342 -6.80 12.88 30.88
CA THR A 342 -7.02 12.35 29.52
C THR A 342 -8.51 12.04 29.37
N GLY A 343 -9.10 12.31 28.20
CA GLY A 343 -10.53 12.07 27.95
C GLY A 343 -10.76 11.28 26.66
N ASP A 344 -11.62 10.25 26.75
CA ASP A 344 -12.12 9.44 25.63
C ASP A 344 -13.49 9.95 25.10
N GLU A 345 -14.05 9.26 24.11
CA GLU A 345 -15.29 9.64 23.40
C GLU A 345 -16.57 9.70 24.26
N LYS A 346 -16.53 9.29 25.54
CA LYS A 346 -17.73 9.24 26.41
C LYS A 346 -17.57 10.11 27.65
N TRP A 347 -18.30 11.23 27.68
CA TRP A 347 -18.39 12.09 28.85
C TRP A 347 -19.17 11.42 29.98
N ILE A 348 -18.46 10.84 30.94
CA ILE A 348 -19.04 10.46 32.24
C ILE A 348 -18.90 11.67 33.17
N HIS A 349 -19.98 12.05 33.85
CA HIS A 349 -19.95 13.13 34.85
C HIS A 349 -19.03 12.74 36.01
N TYR A 350 -17.78 13.17 35.96
CA TYR A 350 -16.79 12.97 37.02
C TYR A 350 -16.99 14.03 38.12
N ASP A 351 -17.86 13.75 39.09
CA ASP A 351 -17.92 14.51 40.33
C ASP A 351 -17.09 13.79 41.39
N ASN A 352 -15.92 14.36 41.73
CA ASN A 352 -15.08 13.85 42.81
C ASN A 352 -15.08 14.84 43.99
N PRO A 353 -16.10 14.78 44.87
CA PRO A 353 -16.26 15.72 45.97
C PRO A 353 -15.09 15.68 46.97
N LYS A 354 -14.37 14.54 47.10
CA LYS A 354 -13.22 14.41 48.01
C LYS A 354 -12.00 15.24 47.59
N ARG A 355 -11.91 15.66 46.32
CA ARG A 355 -10.76 16.40 45.76
C ARG A 355 -11.04 17.89 45.49
N ARG A 356 -12.26 18.37 45.75
CA ARG A 356 -12.70 19.73 45.43
C ARG A 356 -11.99 20.83 46.24
N ASN A 357 -11.55 20.51 47.46
CA ASN A 357 -11.02 21.50 48.41
C ASN A 357 -9.48 21.54 48.53
N LYS A 358 -8.72 20.81 47.69
CA LYS A 358 -7.24 20.73 47.78
C LYS A 358 -6.46 21.23 46.56
N ARG A 359 -7.11 21.70 45.49
CA ARG A 359 -6.39 22.16 44.28
C ARG A 359 -6.16 23.67 44.32
N HIS A 360 -4.95 24.08 44.69
CA HIS A 360 -4.45 25.43 44.43
C HIS A 360 -3.83 25.59 43.03
N ASP A 361 -3.75 24.52 42.22
CA ASP A 361 -3.13 24.52 40.90
C ASP A 361 -4.12 24.19 39.76
N LYS A 362 -3.93 24.86 38.61
CA LYS A 362 -4.71 24.69 37.37
C LYS A 362 -4.64 23.25 36.83
N VAL A 363 -5.79 22.72 36.38
CA VAL A 363 -5.94 21.42 35.71
C VAL A 363 -5.58 21.56 34.23
N ILE A 364 -4.88 20.56 33.68
CA ILE A 364 -4.47 20.55 32.28
C ILE A 364 -5.24 19.44 31.55
N LEU A 365 -5.97 19.79 30.49
CA LEU A 365 -6.74 18.85 29.69
C LEU A 365 -5.94 18.43 28.45
N LEU A 366 -5.79 17.12 28.25
CA LEU A 366 -5.23 16.52 27.04
C LEU A 366 -6.35 15.78 26.29
N HIS A 367 -6.60 16.19 25.04
CA HIS A 367 -7.54 15.49 24.16
C HIS A 367 -6.83 14.29 23.50
N ASP A 368 -7.49 13.13 23.53
CA ASP A 368 -7.06 11.93 22.80
C ASP A 368 -7.61 11.93 21.35
N ASN A 369 -7.45 10.82 20.62
CA ASN A 369 -7.74 10.55 19.20
C ASN A 369 -9.21 10.78 18.72
N ALA A 370 -10.05 11.41 19.55
CA ALA A 370 -11.45 11.67 19.30
C ALA A 370 -11.72 13.11 18.80
N ARG A 371 -12.70 13.28 17.91
CA ARG A 371 -13.17 14.63 17.51
C ARG A 371 -13.75 15.35 18.74
N PRO A 372 -13.18 16.49 19.17
CA PRO A 372 -13.71 17.17 20.35
C PRO A 372 -15.02 17.90 20.02
N HIS A 373 -16.01 17.83 20.92
CA HIS A 373 -17.26 18.56 20.81
C HIS A 373 -17.04 20.06 21.10
N PHE A 374 -16.91 20.87 20.04
CA PHE A 374 -16.57 22.30 20.10
C PHE A 374 -17.77 23.26 20.04
N VAL A 375 -18.96 22.78 20.42
CA VAL A 375 -20.17 23.62 20.49
C VAL A 375 -19.94 24.73 21.53
N LYS A 376 -20.31 25.99 21.24
CA LYS A 376 -20.15 27.17 22.13
C LYS A 376 -20.33 26.88 23.64
N PRO A 377 -21.34 26.11 24.08
CA PRO A 377 -21.53 25.76 25.49
C PRO A 377 -20.33 25.06 26.15
N VAL A 378 -19.60 24.20 25.42
CA VAL A 378 -18.47 23.43 25.94
C VAL A 378 -17.26 24.34 26.20
N LYS A 379 -16.97 25.28 25.29
CA LYS A 379 -15.91 26.30 25.51
C LYS A 379 -16.23 27.18 26.72
N THR A 380 -17.48 27.63 26.85
CA THR A 380 -17.93 28.42 27.99
C THR A 380 -17.76 27.63 29.29
N TYR A 381 -18.12 26.35 29.29
CA TYR A 381 -17.98 25.48 30.45
C TYR A 381 -16.51 25.21 30.85
N LEU A 382 -15.63 24.88 29.90
CA LEU A 382 -14.19 24.72 30.16
C LEU A 382 -13.56 26.02 30.69
N GLY A 383 -14.01 27.17 30.18
CA GLY A 383 -13.63 28.49 30.69
C GLY A 383 -14.10 28.71 32.14
N THR A 384 -15.33 28.32 32.49
CA THR A 384 -15.82 28.41 33.89
C THR A 384 -15.03 27.54 34.86
N LEU A 385 -14.54 26.39 34.40
CA LEU A 385 -13.72 25.48 35.19
C LEU A 385 -12.25 25.92 35.35
N LYS A 386 -11.81 26.95 34.61
CA LYS A 386 -10.41 27.44 34.55
C LYS A 386 -9.39 26.34 34.19
N TRP A 387 -9.78 25.41 33.32
CA TRP A 387 -8.87 24.37 32.83
C TRP A 387 -8.00 24.91 31.70
N ASP A 388 -6.70 24.62 31.74
CA ASP A 388 -5.78 24.93 30.64
C ASP A 388 -5.85 23.77 29.63
N VAL A 389 -6.36 24.03 28.42
CA VAL A 389 -6.41 23.03 27.35
C VAL A 389 -5.05 23.00 26.64
N LEU A 390 -4.42 21.83 26.56
CA LEU A 390 -3.17 21.69 25.82
C LEU A 390 -3.43 21.78 24.31
N PRO A 391 -2.65 22.58 23.56
CA PRO A 391 -2.66 22.52 22.11
C PRO A 391 -2.15 21.14 21.67
N HIS A 392 -2.96 20.41 20.90
CA HIS A 392 -2.59 19.16 20.26
C HIS A 392 -2.81 19.32 18.75
N PRO A 393 -1.87 18.89 17.89
CA PRO A 393 -2.09 18.96 16.45
C PRO A 393 -3.18 17.97 16.01
N PRO A 394 -4.01 18.35 15.03
CA PRO A 394 -4.96 17.43 14.42
C PRO A 394 -4.21 16.36 13.60
N TYR A 395 -4.61 15.09 13.76
CA TYR A 395 -3.99 13.87 13.22
C TYR A 395 -2.70 13.43 13.91
N SER A 396 -2.83 12.38 14.73
CA SER A 396 -1.82 11.35 14.97
C SER A 396 -2.48 10.18 15.71
N PRO A 397 -3.14 9.25 15.00
CA PRO A 397 -3.89 8.19 15.65
C PRO A 397 -3.05 7.26 16.53
N ASP A 398 -1.75 7.18 16.25
CA ASP A 398 -0.85 6.15 16.82
C ASP A 398 0.38 6.76 17.52
N ILE A 399 0.36 8.06 17.84
CA ILE A 399 1.58 8.81 18.26
C ILE A 399 1.39 9.46 19.65
N ALA A 400 0.41 9.03 20.43
CA ALA A 400 0.29 9.48 21.81
C ALA A 400 1.39 8.82 22.68
N PRO A 401 2.16 9.59 23.49
CA PRO A 401 3.16 9.02 24.40
C PRO A 401 2.56 8.04 25.43
N SER A 402 1.25 8.11 25.66
CA SER A 402 0.51 7.15 26.48
C SER A 402 0.49 5.76 25.85
N ASP A 403 0.29 5.66 24.54
CA ASP A 403 0.08 4.39 23.83
C ASP A 403 1.38 3.61 23.68
N TYR A 404 2.48 4.34 23.47
CA TYR A 404 3.80 3.78 23.15
C TYR A 404 4.65 3.38 24.36
N HIS A 405 4.44 3.97 25.54
CA HIS A 405 5.31 3.67 26.71
C HIS A 405 4.53 3.41 27.98
N LEU A 406 3.48 4.20 28.25
CA LEU A 406 2.70 4.04 29.47
C LEU A 406 1.81 2.79 29.41
N PHE A 407 0.98 2.68 28.37
CA PHE A 407 0.05 1.57 28.20
C PHE A 407 0.77 0.28 27.80
N GLN A 408 1.81 0.34 26.97
CA GLN A 408 2.64 -0.83 26.66
C GLN A 408 3.33 -1.40 27.93
N SER A 409 3.94 -0.55 28.75
CA SER A 409 4.55 -1.00 30.02
C SER A 409 3.50 -1.49 31.03
N MET A 410 2.31 -0.88 31.05
CA MET A 410 1.20 -1.33 31.88
C MET A 410 0.66 -2.68 31.42
N ALA A 411 0.53 -2.89 30.10
CA ALA A 411 0.13 -4.17 29.51
C ALA A 411 1.09 -5.29 29.91
N HIS A 412 2.40 -5.05 29.85
CA HIS A 412 3.40 -6.01 30.35
C HIS A 412 3.26 -6.30 31.86
N GLY A 413 2.92 -5.29 32.67
CA GLY A 413 2.66 -5.49 34.11
C GLY A 413 1.37 -6.26 34.38
N LEU A 414 0.43 -6.22 33.44
CA LEU A 414 -0.89 -6.86 33.54
C LEU A 414 -0.89 -8.31 33.04
N THR A 415 0.09 -8.74 32.23
CA THR A 415 0.11 -10.05 31.55
C THR A 415 -0.09 -11.26 32.49
N ASP A 416 0.33 -11.15 33.77
CA ASP A 416 0.23 -12.24 34.75
C ASP A 416 -0.70 -11.94 35.94
N GLN A 417 -1.52 -10.89 35.86
CA GLN A 417 -2.42 -10.47 36.95
C GLN A 417 -3.85 -10.98 36.72
N LYS A 418 -4.47 -11.54 37.77
CA LYS A 418 -5.89 -11.90 37.78
C LYS A 418 -6.60 -11.12 38.87
N PHE A 419 -7.60 -10.33 38.49
CA PHE A 419 -8.40 -9.53 39.43
C PHE A 419 -9.75 -10.20 39.68
N THR A 420 -10.12 -10.30 40.95
CA THR A 420 -11.40 -10.87 41.41
C THR A 420 -12.48 -9.82 41.65
N SER A 421 -12.11 -8.53 41.67
CA SER A 421 -13.04 -7.41 41.82
C SER A 421 -12.53 -6.15 41.11
N TYR A 422 -13.44 -5.21 40.85
CA TYR A 422 -13.10 -3.89 40.30
C TYR A 422 -12.18 -3.10 41.26
N GLU A 423 -12.43 -3.19 42.56
CA GLU A 423 -11.63 -2.49 43.58
C GLU A 423 -10.18 -2.97 43.61
N ASP A 424 -9.94 -4.27 43.36
CA ASP A 424 -8.60 -4.85 43.29
C ASP A 424 -7.84 -4.36 42.05
N CYS A 425 -8.53 -4.29 40.91
CA CYS A 425 -7.99 -3.69 39.68
C CYS A 425 -7.63 -2.21 39.91
N GLN A 426 -8.54 -1.45 40.52
CA GLN A 426 -8.30 -0.03 40.83
C GLN A 426 -7.10 0.17 41.75
N LYS A 427 -7.00 -0.61 42.83
CA LYS A 427 -5.85 -0.57 43.75
C LYS A 427 -4.55 -0.91 43.02
N TRP A 428 -4.56 -1.91 42.13
CA TRP A 428 -3.40 -2.30 41.36
C TRP A 428 -2.93 -1.19 40.43
N VAL A 429 -3.85 -0.55 39.69
CA VAL A 429 -3.52 0.58 38.81
C VAL A 429 -2.97 1.76 39.61
N ASP A 430 -3.57 2.06 40.77
CA ASP A 430 -3.10 3.14 41.66
C ASP A 430 -1.69 2.85 42.21
N LEU A 431 -1.43 1.62 42.68
CA LEU A 431 -0.10 1.19 43.15
C LEU A 431 0.93 1.16 42.02
N TRP A 432 0.58 0.62 40.85
CA TRP A 432 1.46 0.53 39.70
C TRP A 432 1.83 1.92 39.19
N THR A 433 0.87 2.84 39.11
CA THR A 433 1.13 4.22 38.69
C THR A 433 1.97 4.97 39.72
N SER A 434 1.70 4.77 41.01
CA SER A 434 2.48 5.36 42.10
C SER A 434 3.90 4.79 42.21
N SER A 435 4.13 3.58 41.69
CA SER A 435 5.46 2.94 41.65
C SER A 435 6.39 3.52 40.58
N LYS A 436 5.85 4.25 39.58
CA LYS A 436 6.66 4.80 38.48
C LYS A 436 7.29 6.12 38.87
N ASP A 437 8.60 6.19 38.70
CA ASP A 437 9.40 7.36 39.00
C ASP A 437 9.41 8.36 37.84
N LYS A 438 9.98 9.54 38.10
CA LYS A 438 10.11 10.60 37.10
C LYS A 438 10.96 10.14 35.89
N GLU A 439 11.93 9.26 36.11
CA GLU A 439 12.80 8.74 35.07
C GLU A 439 12.07 7.81 34.11
N PHE A 440 11.11 7.02 34.59
CA PHE A 440 10.24 6.19 33.75
C PHE A 440 9.53 7.00 32.68
N PHE A 441 8.91 8.13 33.04
CA PHE A 441 8.23 9.01 32.08
C PHE A 441 9.22 9.71 31.14
N GLN A 442 10.42 10.07 31.62
CA GLN A 442 11.47 10.65 30.78
C GLN A 442 12.04 9.65 29.76
N ARG A 443 12.18 8.37 30.15
CA ARG A 443 12.60 7.29 29.25
C ARG A 443 11.59 7.07 28.14
N GLY A 444 10.29 7.08 28.45
CA GLY A 444 9.25 6.95 27.43
C GLY A 444 9.31 8.03 26.36
N ILE A 445 9.51 9.28 26.77
CA ILE A 445 9.62 10.39 25.83
C ILE A 445 10.93 10.32 25.01
N ARG A 446 12.02 9.80 25.59
CA ARG A 446 13.28 9.59 24.85
C ARG A 446 13.24 8.39 23.90
N LEU A 447 12.58 7.30 24.28
CA LEU A 447 12.40 6.11 23.45
C LEU A 447 11.52 6.44 22.26
N PHE A 448 10.40 7.15 22.50
CA PHE A 448 9.58 7.75 21.46
C PHE A 448 10.40 8.63 20.52
N ALA A 449 11.26 9.51 21.06
CA ALA A 449 12.13 10.34 20.24
C ALA A 449 13.19 9.54 19.46
N ARG A 450 13.61 8.35 19.93
CA ARG A 450 14.62 7.49 19.29
C ARG A 450 14.02 6.54 18.25
N GLU A 451 12.82 6.04 18.45
CA GLU A 451 12.17 5.14 17.49
C GLU A 451 11.71 5.90 16.22
N ILE A 452 11.39 7.19 16.38
CA ILE A 452 11.23 8.14 15.26
C ILE A 452 12.57 8.38 14.53
N VAL A 453 13.72 8.25 15.21
CA VAL A 453 15.07 8.40 14.60
C VAL A 453 15.43 7.22 13.71
N GLU A 454 15.08 6.02 14.14
CA GLU A 454 15.53 4.78 13.50
C GLU A 454 14.61 4.35 12.34
N SER A 455 13.43 4.96 12.18
CA SER A 455 12.42 4.55 11.18
C SER A 455 12.34 5.41 9.92
N PHE A 456 12.73 6.69 9.95
CA PHE A 456 12.57 7.58 8.79
C PHE A 456 13.63 8.69 8.75
N GLY A 457 14.53 8.63 7.75
CA GLY A 457 15.38 9.75 7.35
C GLY A 457 16.22 9.47 6.10
N GLU A 458 16.01 10.28 5.05
CA GLU A 458 16.84 10.30 3.85
C GLU A 458 18.16 11.03 4.17
N SER A 459 19.29 10.35 4.02
CA SER A 459 20.60 11.01 4.03
C SER A 459 20.87 11.68 2.69
N VAL A 460 21.78 12.66 2.65
CA VAL A 460 22.28 13.26 1.39
C VAL A 460 22.77 12.19 0.39
N THR A 461 23.26 11.05 0.90
CA THR A 461 23.68 9.92 0.07
C THR A 461 22.51 9.21 -0.59
N ILE A 462 21.39 9.03 0.12
CA ILE A 462 20.15 8.45 -0.43
C ILE A 462 19.53 9.40 -1.46
N ALA A 463 19.46 10.70 -1.17
CA ALA A 463 18.98 11.72 -2.11
C ALA A 463 19.81 11.76 -3.40
N LYS A 464 21.15 11.66 -3.29
CA LYS A 464 22.05 11.53 -4.45
C LYS A 464 21.76 10.25 -5.25
N GLU A 465 21.52 9.12 -4.58
CA GLU A 465 21.19 7.85 -5.23
C GLU A 465 19.85 7.91 -5.96
N MET A 466 18.83 8.53 -5.35
CA MET A 466 17.51 8.75 -5.96
C MET A 466 17.59 9.66 -7.18
N ALA A 467 18.32 10.78 -7.09
CA ALA A 467 18.56 11.65 -8.23
C ALA A 467 19.29 10.93 -9.38
N ALA A 468 20.20 10.00 -9.05
CA ALA A 468 20.89 9.19 -10.05
C ALA A 468 19.95 8.18 -10.73
N ARG A 469 19.08 7.52 -9.95
CA ARG A 469 18.03 6.66 -10.50
C ARG A 469 17.10 7.43 -11.42
N GLU A 470 16.68 8.63 -11.05
CA GLU A 470 15.82 9.47 -11.90
C GLU A 470 16.53 9.89 -13.20
N GLY A 471 17.84 10.18 -13.14
CA GLY A 471 18.65 10.43 -14.33
C GLY A 471 18.72 9.22 -15.27
N LEU A 472 18.84 8.00 -14.71
CA LEU A 472 18.78 6.77 -15.49
C LEU A 472 17.41 6.56 -16.13
N LYS A 473 16.30 6.83 -15.42
CA LYS A 473 14.95 6.75 -15.98
C LYS A 473 14.78 7.63 -17.21
N GLN A 474 15.28 8.87 -17.16
CA GLN A 474 15.25 9.78 -18.31
C GLN A 474 16.09 9.26 -19.49
N ILE A 475 17.29 8.74 -19.23
CA ILE A 475 18.16 8.19 -20.28
C ILE A 475 17.49 7.00 -20.97
N PHE A 476 16.89 6.09 -20.20
CA PHE A 476 16.21 4.91 -20.73
C PHE A 476 14.81 5.21 -21.28
N GLY A 477 14.23 6.36 -20.95
CA GLY A 477 12.88 6.74 -21.32
C GLY A 477 11.80 6.00 -20.51
N THR A 478 12.12 5.49 -19.32
CA THR A 478 11.24 4.73 -18.40
C THR A 478 10.68 5.63 -17.29
N GLU A 479 10.24 6.83 -17.65
CA GLU A 479 9.71 7.81 -16.70
C GLU A 479 8.23 7.55 -16.34
N ASP A 480 7.77 8.08 -15.20
CA ASP A 480 6.38 7.89 -14.72
C ASP A 480 5.28 8.35 -15.70
N HIS A 481 5.61 9.28 -16.60
CA HIS A 481 4.73 9.76 -17.67
C HIS A 481 4.98 9.11 -19.03
N MET A 482 5.76 8.02 -19.07
CA MET A 482 5.99 7.24 -20.28
C MET A 482 4.63 6.87 -20.89
N TYR A 483 4.51 7.02 -22.21
CA TYR A 483 3.33 6.51 -22.91
C TYR A 483 3.15 5.03 -22.57
N PRO A 484 1.90 4.54 -22.46
CA PRO A 484 1.66 3.12 -22.26
C PRO A 484 2.51 2.31 -23.24
N ILE A 485 3.07 1.19 -22.75
CA ILE A 485 3.82 0.23 -23.54
C ILE A 485 3.10 0.05 -24.88
N ASN A 486 3.83 0.17 -25.99
CA ASN A 486 3.19 0.20 -27.30
C ASN A 486 2.61 -1.17 -27.68
N PHE A 487 1.33 -1.37 -27.36
CA PHE A 487 0.58 -2.57 -27.68
C PHE A 487 0.14 -2.65 -29.16
N GLN A 488 0.46 -1.64 -29.99
CA GLN A 488 0.12 -1.63 -31.43
C GLN A 488 1.16 -2.35 -32.30
N LEU A 489 2.18 -2.97 -31.69
CA LEU A 489 3.08 -3.87 -32.43
C LEU A 489 2.26 -5.04 -32.98
N ASN A 490 2.18 -5.12 -34.31
CA ASN A 490 1.52 -6.19 -35.03
C ASN A 490 2.54 -7.29 -35.36
N GLY A 491 2.22 -8.53 -35.01
CA GLY A 491 3.09 -9.68 -35.20
C GLY A 491 4.26 -9.78 -34.21
N ILE A 492 5.16 -10.73 -34.47
CA ILE A 492 6.33 -11.00 -33.64
C ILE A 492 7.46 -10.01 -34.00
N PRO A 493 8.00 -9.25 -33.03
CA PRO A 493 9.12 -8.36 -33.29
C PRO A 493 10.32 -9.12 -33.85
N LYS A 494 10.98 -8.57 -34.87
CA LYS A 494 12.19 -9.17 -35.44
C LYS A 494 13.41 -8.81 -34.59
N PRO A 495 14.36 -9.73 -34.37
CA PRO A 495 15.59 -9.42 -33.66
C PRO A 495 16.37 -8.37 -34.46
N ASP A 496 16.55 -7.18 -33.89
CA ASP A 496 17.34 -6.14 -34.51
C ASP A 496 18.82 -6.48 -34.31
N SER A 497 19.54 -6.74 -35.40
CA SER A 497 20.89 -7.32 -35.36
C SER A 497 22.00 -6.29 -35.07
N GLN A 498 21.67 -5.08 -34.60
CA GLN A 498 22.66 -4.01 -34.46
C GLN A 498 22.49 -3.15 -33.20
N VAL A 499 23.56 -3.21 -32.39
CA VAL A 499 24.03 -2.23 -31.40
C VAL A 499 23.20 -2.11 -30.11
N ARG A 500 23.56 -2.87 -29.08
CA ARG A 500 23.44 -2.39 -27.70
C ARG A 500 24.76 -2.53 -26.95
N TYR A 501 25.12 -1.44 -26.28
CA TYR A 501 26.35 -1.26 -25.53
C TYR A 501 26.52 -2.39 -24.51
N GLN A 502 27.60 -3.17 -24.67
CA GLN A 502 28.14 -4.00 -23.60
C GLN A 502 28.67 -3.05 -22.52
N ILE A 503 27.95 -2.91 -21.40
CA ILE A 503 28.53 -2.35 -20.19
C ILE A 503 29.33 -3.49 -19.57
N THR A 504 30.62 -3.55 -19.90
CA THR A 504 31.60 -4.39 -19.22
C THR A 504 31.76 -3.89 -17.79
N ALA A 505 31.39 -4.73 -16.81
CA ALA A 505 31.82 -4.55 -15.43
C ALA A 505 33.36 -4.50 -15.40
N SER A 506 33.92 -3.41 -14.88
CA SER A 506 35.33 -3.28 -14.53
C SER A 506 35.44 -3.02 -13.04
#